data_AF-A0A536EJK7-F1
#
_entry.id   AF-A0A536EJK7-F1
#
_cell.length_a   1.000
_cell.length_b   1.000
_cell.length_c   1.000
_cell.angle_alpha   90.00
_cell.angle_beta   90.00
_cell.angle_gamma   90.00
#
_symmetry.space_group_name_H-M   'P 1'
#
loop_
_entity.id
_entity.type
_entity.pdbx_description
1 polymer ?
#
loop_
_entity_poly.entity_id
_entity_poly.type
_entity_poly.pdbx_seq_one_letter_code
_entity_poly.pdbx_strand_id
1 'polypeptide(L)'
;MVADYKSYAQLASDLAQGVFPTGARAVLYDDESWGFTPVEEQRDPSRYIQLAAQLCHQHGLLLIAAPAMDLTTVLSPNATSRRAAYLDLGLAAVAARSADVVDIQAQSLEADSAAYRSFVASAAQQARQAGGAHVRVLAGLSTGPAGKTVTSAQLTDAVTATRSVVDGFWMNVPGQSAECPTCTQPLPGLAVTVLRALYHL
;
A
#
# COMPACT_ATOMS: atom_id res chain seq x y z
N MET A 1 -11.24 9.67 7.78
CA MET A 1 -10.46 8.61 8.46
C MET A 1 -10.46 7.38 7.58
N VAL A 2 -9.36 6.63 7.58
CA VAL A 2 -9.22 5.33 6.89
C VAL A 2 -9.11 4.26 7.98
N ALA A 3 -9.84 3.16 7.84
CA ALA A 3 -9.71 2.00 8.72
C ALA A 3 -8.82 0.95 8.05
N ASP A 4 -7.87 0.41 8.78
CA ASP A 4 -6.85 -0.51 8.25
C ASP A 4 -7.19 -1.96 8.62
N TYR A 5 -7.18 -2.84 7.62
CA TYR A 5 -7.55 -4.25 7.74
C TYR A 5 -6.56 -5.14 7.00
N LYS A 6 -6.07 -6.17 7.70
CA LYS A 6 -5.20 -7.22 7.15
C LYS A 6 -5.96 -8.47 6.73
N SER A 7 -7.27 -8.54 7.03
CA SER A 7 -8.10 -9.71 6.75
C SER A 7 -9.49 -9.31 6.31
N TYR A 8 -9.97 -9.93 5.24
CA TYR A 8 -11.34 -9.80 4.77
C TYR A 8 -12.34 -10.30 5.83
N ALA A 9 -12.04 -11.41 6.50
CA ALA A 9 -12.91 -11.97 7.54
C ALA A 9 -13.10 -10.99 8.71
N GLN A 10 -12.03 -10.30 9.12
CA GLN A 10 -12.10 -9.28 10.17
C GLN A 10 -12.92 -8.07 9.71
N LEU A 11 -12.69 -7.58 8.48
CA LEU A 11 -13.48 -6.49 7.90
C LEU A 11 -14.98 -6.82 7.87
N ALA A 12 -15.33 -8.01 7.40
CA ALA A 12 -16.70 -8.49 7.34
C ALA A 12 -17.34 -8.60 8.73
N SER A 13 -16.59 -9.14 9.71
CA SER A 13 -17.06 -9.22 11.09
C SER A 13 -17.32 -7.84 11.69
N ASP A 14 -16.41 -6.89 11.52
CA ASP A 14 -16.53 -5.57 12.13
C ASP A 14 -17.69 -4.76 11.56
N LEU A 15 -17.91 -4.84 10.25
CA LEU A 15 -19.05 -4.22 9.59
C LEU A 15 -20.38 -4.87 10.03
N ALA A 16 -20.43 -6.20 10.12
CA ALA A 16 -21.63 -6.92 10.56
C ALA A 16 -21.98 -6.67 12.03
N GLN A 17 -20.97 -6.55 12.89
CA GLN A 17 -21.16 -6.30 14.33
C GLN A 17 -21.33 -4.81 14.67
N GLY A 18 -21.17 -3.91 13.69
CA GLY A 18 -21.28 -2.46 13.90
C GLY A 18 -20.13 -1.89 14.74
N VAL A 19 -18.99 -2.56 14.78
CA VAL A 19 -17.77 -2.10 15.49
C VAL A 19 -16.77 -1.41 14.55
N PHE A 20 -17.12 -1.28 13.26
CA PHE A 20 -16.35 -0.52 12.29
C PHE A 20 -16.10 0.93 12.77
N PRO A 21 -14.87 1.47 12.64
CA PRO A 21 -14.51 2.78 13.17
C PRO A 21 -15.44 3.92 12.72
N THR A 22 -16.07 4.60 13.69
CA THR A 22 -16.99 5.71 13.42
C THR A 22 -16.27 6.84 12.67
N GLY A 23 -16.83 7.26 11.55
CA GLY A 23 -16.27 8.35 10.73
C GLY A 23 -15.22 7.90 9.71
N ALA A 24 -14.87 6.61 9.65
CA ALA A 24 -14.14 6.08 8.51
C ALA A 24 -14.99 6.18 7.23
N ARG A 25 -14.31 6.39 6.10
CA ARG A 25 -14.92 6.52 4.75
C ARG A 25 -14.25 5.61 3.72
N ALA A 26 -13.11 5.04 4.10
CA ALA A 26 -12.36 4.12 3.27
C ALA A 26 -11.75 3.04 4.15
N VAL A 27 -11.49 1.89 3.54
CA VAL A 27 -10.74 0.78 4.10
C VAL A 27 -9.40 0.70 3.37
N LEU A 28 -8.31 0.70 4.12
CA LEU A 28 -7.03 0.19 3.62
C LEU A 28 -7.04 -1.32 3.82
N TYR A 29 -6.87 -2.07 2.74
CA TYR A 29 -6.77 -3.52 2.76
C TYR A 29 -5.33 -3.93 2.45
N ASP A 30 -4.65 -4.37 3.50
CA ASP A 30 -3.20 -4.52 3.60
C ASP A 30 -2.82 -6.00 3.47
N ASP A 31 -2.84 -6.50 2.23
CA ASP A 31 -2.52 -7.89 1.91
C ASP A 31 -1.00 -8.08 1.84
N GLU A 32 -0.43 -8.78 2.83
CA GLU A 32 1.00 -9.09 2.89
C GLU A 32 1.30 -10.57 3.20
N SER A 33 2.53 -11.00 2.94
CA SER A 33 3.04 -12.33 3.29
C SER A 33 3.51 -12.39 4.76
N TRP A 34 2.56 -12.31 5.69
CA TRP A 34 2.81 -12.30 7.14
C TRP A 34 1.75 -13.08 7.94
N GLY A 35 1.82 -13.02 9.27
CA GLY A 35 0.88 -13.72 10.16
C GLY A 35 -0.50 -13.08 10.31
N PHE A 36 -0.69 -11.85 9.83
CA PHE A 36 -1.94 -11.09 10.00
C PHE A 36 -2.93 -11.27 8.85
N THR A 37 -2.42 -11.45 7.63
CA THR A 37 -3.23 -11.83 6.46
C THR A 37 -3.39 -13.34 6.43
N PRO A 38 -4.62 -13.89 6.42
CA PRO A 38 -4.83 -15.32 6.33
C PRO A 38 -4.20 -15.94 5.07
N VAL A 39 -3.75 -17.19 5.17
CA VAL A 39 -2.97 -17.87 4.12
C VAL A 39 -3.75 -17.96 2.80
N GLU A 40 -5.06 -18.16 2.88
CA GLU A 40 -5.97 -18.17 1.74
C GLU A 40 -6.04 -16.80 1.04
N GLU A 41 -5.98 -15.71 1.81
CA GLU A 41 -5.95 -14.34 1.29
C GLU A 41 -4.60 -14.06 0.59
N GLN A 42 -3.48 -14.52 1.18
CA GLN A 42 -2.15 -14.43 0.57
C GLN A 42 -2.02 -15.20 -0.75
N ARG A 43 -2.71 -16.34 -0.87
CA ARG A 43 -2.67 -17.21 -2.06
C ARG A 43 -3.59 -16.76 -3.19
N ASP A 44 -4.61 -15.96 -2.89
CA ASP A 44 -5.57 -15.46 -3.87
C ASP A 44 -5.95 -14.00 -3.61
N PRO A 45 -4.99 -13.05 -3.68
CA PRO A 45 -5.27 -11.64 -3.44
C PRO A 45 -6.29 -11.09 -4.46
N SER A 46 -6.37 -11.65 -5.67
CA SER A 46 -7.37 -11.21 -6.66
C SER A 46 -8.79 -11.42 -6.16
N ARG A 47 -9.09 -12.60 -5.60
CA ARG A 47 -10.41 -12.90 -5.04
C ARG A 47 -10.69 -12.03 -3.82
N TYR A 48 -9.75 -11.92 -2.90
CA TYR A 48 -10.02 -11.27 -1.62
C TYR A 48 -10.08 -9.74 -1.71
N ILE A 49 -9.26 -9.12 -2.57
CA ILE A 49 -9.42 -7.70 -2.91
C ILE A 49 -10.80 -7.45 -3.56
N GLN A 50 -11.26 -8.34 -4.44
CA GLN A 50 -12.59 -8.21 -5.04
C GLN A 50 -13.71 -8.32 -4.00
N LEU A 51 -13.62 -9.28 -3.07
CA LEU A 51 -14.58 -9.44 -1.98
C LEU A 51 -14.59 -8.23 -1.05
N ALA A 52 -13.41 -7.74 -0.65
CA ALA A 52 -13.26 -6.54 0.17
C ALA A 52 -13.86 -5.31 -0.51
N ALA A 53 -13.65 -5.14 -1.83
CA ALA A 53 -14.21 -4.04 -2.60
C ALA A 53 -15.73 -4.07 -2.61
N GLN A 54 -16.32 -5.22 -2.94
CA GLN A 54 -17.77 -5.41 -2.96
C GLN A 54 -18.39 -5.11 -1.59
N LEU A 55 -17.78 -5.59 -0.53
CA LEU A 55 -18.23 -5.34 0.84
C LEU A 55 -18.13 -3.85 1.21
N CYS A 56 -17.01 -3.19 0.89
CA CYS A 56 -16.86 -1.76 1.10
C CYS A 56 -17.94 -0.97 0.37
N HIS A 57 -18.15 -1.25 -0.92
CA HIS A 57 -19.15 -0.57 -1.74
C HIS A 57 -20.57 -0.77 -1.24
N GLN A 58 -20.93 -1.96 -0.75
CA GLN A 58 -22.23 -2.24 -0.12
C GLN A 58 -22.49 -1.36 1.13
N HIS A 59 -21.42 -0.96 1.82
CA HIS A 59 -21.48 -0.09 2.99
C HIS A 59 -21.18 1.39 2.68
N GLY A 60 -21.08 1.77 1.40
CA GLY A 60 -20.78 3.14 0.98
C GLY A 60 -19.36 3.61 1.33
N LEU A 61 -18.43 2.66 1.46
CA LEU A 61 -17.01 2.89 1.74
C LEU A 61 -16.19 2.74 0.46
N LEU A 62 -15.05 3.43 0.39
CA LEU A 62 -14.03 3.22 -0.64
C LEU A 62 -13.06 2.12 -0.22
N LEU A 63 -12.53 1.35 -1.18
CA LEU A 63 -11.41 0.44 -0.95
C LEU A 63 -10.09 1.05 -1.45
N ILE A 64 -9.10 1.10 -0.57
CA ILE A 64 -7.69 1.29 -0.89
C ILE A 64 -7.02 -0.09 -0.79
N ALA A 65 -6.69 -0.70 -1.92
CA ALA A 65 -6.01 -1.99 -1.94
C ALA A 65 -4.48 -1.79 -1.97
N ALA A 66 -3.77 -2.45 -1.07
CA ALA A 66 -2.34 -2.30 -0.90
C ALA A 66 -1.62 -3.66 -0.91
N PRO A 67 -1.70 -4.46 -2.00
CA PRO A 67 -0.97 -5.73 -2.04
C PRO A 67 0.53 -5.48 -1.96
N ALA A 68 1.17 -6.02 -0.92
CA ALA A 68 2.58 -5.80 -0.68
C ALA A 68 3.47 -6.60 -1.64
N MET A 69 4.71 -6.12 -1.80
CA MET A 69 5.71 -6.77 -2.64
C MET A 69 6.10 -8.16 -2.11
N ASP A 70 5.92 -8.40 -0.82
CA ASP A 70 6.28 -9.66 -0.18
C ASP A 70 5.28 -10.80 -0.47
N LEU A 71 4.05 -10.53 -0.93
CA LEU A 71 3.13 -11.56 -1.45
C LEU A 71 3.78 -12.43 -2.54
N THR A 72 4.79 -11.89 -3.23
CA THR A 72 5.59 -12.64 -4.21
C THR A 72 6.30 -13.86 -3.61
N THR A 73 6.56 -13.91 -2.30
CA THR A 73 7.11 -15.10 -1.63
C THR A 73 6.15 -16.29 -1.66
N VAL A 74 4.84 -16.02 -1.70
CA VAL A 74 3.77 -17.01 -1.74
C VAL A 74 3.41 -17.32 -3.20
N LEU A 75 3.26 -16.28 -4.02
CA LEU A 75 2.74 -16.39 -5.39
C LEU A 75 3.81 -16.75 -6.43
N SER A 76 5.08 -16.45 -6.15
CA SER A 76 6.22 -16.74 -7.01
C SER A 76 7.47 -17.10 -6.18
N PRO A 77 7.43 -18.20 -5.39
CA PRO A 77 8.43 -18.52 -4.38
C PRO A 77 9.86 -18.70 -4.92
N ASN A 78 9.99 -19.00 -6.22
CA ASN A 78 11.28 -19.22 -6.89
C ASN A 78 11.81 -17.96 -7.58
N ALA A 79 11.13 -16.82 -7.48
CA ALA A 79 11.59 -15.58 -8.10
C ALA A 79 12.87 -15.06 -7.45
N THR A 80 13.84 -14.67 -8.28
CA THR A 80 15.10 -14.10 -7.82
C THR A 80 15.00 -12.60 -7.49
N SER A 81 13.91 -11.96 -7.91
CA SER A 81 13.62 -10.55 -7.66
C SER A 81 12.14 -10.37 -7.34
N ARG A 82 11.84 -9.96 -6.10
CA ARG A 82 10.46 -9.65 -5.67
C ARG A 82 9.85 -8.51 -6.48
N ARG A 83 10.64 -7.50 -6.85
CA ARG A 83 10.18 -6.39 -7.71
C ARG A 83 9.75 -6.87 -9.08
N ALA A 84 10.56 -7.72 -9.72
CA ALA A 84 10.23 -8.27 -11.02
C ALA A 84 8.99 -9.16 -10.92
N ALA A 85 8.96 -10.07 -9.93
CA ALA A 85 7.81 -10.94 -9.69
C ALA A 85 6.50 -10.17 -9.43
N TYR A 86 6.55 -9.07 -8.67
CA TYR A 86 5.38 -8.22 -8.43
C TYR A 86 4.80 -7.67 -9.75
N LEU A 87 5.69 -7.19 -10.62
CA LEU A 87 5.30 -6.66 -11.94
C LEU A 87 4.86 -7.79 -12.87
N ASP A 88 5.53 -8.94 -12.89
CA ASP A 88 5.17 -10.09 -13.73
C ASP A 88 3.80 -10.66 -13.35
N LEU A 89 3.50 -10.72 -12.04
CA LEU A 89 2.18 -11.09 -11.51
C LEU A 89 1.12 -9.99 -11.74
N GLY A 90 1.55 -8.77 -12.05
CA GLY A 90 0.66 -7.63 -12.25
C GLY A 90 -0.17 -7.29 -11.02
N LEU A 91 0.41 -7.36 -9.81
CA LEU A 91 -0.35 -7.21 -8.57
C LEU A 91 -1.05 -5.84 -8.45
N ALA A 92 -0.46 -4.77 -8.98
CA ALA A 92 -1.12 -3.46 -9.07
C ALA A 92 -2.34 -3.49 -10.02
N ALA A 93 -2.25 -4.23 -11.14
CA ALA A 93 -3.40 -4.44 -12.04
C ALA A 93 -4.47 -5.34 -11.40
N VAL A 94 -4.08 -6.35 -10.61
CA VAL A 94 -4.99 -7.19 -9.83
C VAL A 94 -5.83 -6.33 -8.89
N ALA A 95 -5.19 -5.46 -8.12
CA ALA A 95 -5.88 -4.55 -7.21
C ALA A 95 -6.81 -3.57 -7.95
N ALA A 96 -6.30 -2.94 -9.02
CA ALA A 96 -7.03 -1.91 -9.76
C ALA A 96 -8.30 -2.39 -10.47
N ARG A 97 -8.50 -3.70 -10.65
CA ARG A 97 -9.74 -4.23 -11.24
C ARG A 97 -10.96 -4.06 -10.34
N SER A 98 -10.76 -3.92 -9.04
CA SER A 98 -11.85 -3.91 -8.05
C SER A 98 -11.78 -2.73 -7.08
N ALA A 99 -10.57 -2.22 -6.79
CA ALA A 99 -10.37 -1.16 -5.81
C ALA A 99 -10.59 0.25 -6.39
N ASP A 100 -10.99 1.19 -5.53
CA ASP A 100 -11.09 2.61 -5.88
C ASP A 100 -9.70 3.29 -5.90
N VAL A 101 -8.82 2.82 -5.03
CA VAL A 101 -7.44 3.31 -4.90
C VAL A 101 -6.49 2.11 -4.81
N VAL A 102 -5.35 2.20 -5.48
CA VAL A 102 -4.22 1.29 -5.31
C VAL A 102 -3.09 2.03 -4.62
N ASP A 103 -2.64 1.52 -3.47
CA ASP A 103 -1.40 1.96 -2.85
C ASP A 103 -0.25 1.04 -3.26
N ILE A 104 0.69 1.57 -4.03
CA ILE A 104 1.88 0.83 -4.45
C ILE A 104 2.88 0.86 -3.30
N GLN A 105 2.97 -0.23 -2.54
CA GLN A 105 3.92 -0.39 -1.45
C GLN A 105 5.38 -0.45 -1.94
N ALA A 106 6.03 0.71 -2.04
CA ALA A 106 7.37 0.89 -2.57
C ALA A 106 8.41 1.35 -1.53
N GLN A 107 8.06 1.37 -0.24
CA GLN A 107 8.85 1.95 0.85
C GLN A 107 10.23 1.29 0.99
N SER A 108 10.39 0.04 0.58
CA SER A 108 11.69 -0.65 0.56
C SER A 108 12.72 -0.04 -0.42
N LEU A 109 12.28 0.84 -1.33
CA LEU A 109 13.09 1.43 -2.40
C LEU A 109 13.32 2.93 -2.23
N GLU A 110 12.69 3.59 -1.25
CA GLU A 110 12.63 5.05 -1.15
C GLU A 110 13.99 5.74 -0.88
N ALA A 111 15.01 4.97 -0.49
CA ALA A 111 16.39 5.43 -0.36
C ALA A 111 17.13 5.55 -1.71
N ASP A 112 16.60 4.96 -2.79
CA ASP A 112 17.11 5.02 -4.16
C ASP A 112 15.98 5.51 -5.09
N SER A 113 15.98 6.81 -5.39
CA SER A 113 14.91 7.45 -6.15
C SER A 113 14.77 6.93 -7.58
N ALA A 114 15.85 6.41 -8.19
CA ALA A 114 15.79 5.81 -9.51
C ALA A 114 15.10 4.44 -9.47
N ALA A 115 15.46 3.59 -8.50
CA ALA A 115 14.81 2.30 -8.29
C ALA A 115 13.34 2.47 -7.89
N TYR A 116 13.04 3.41 -6.99
CA TYR A 116 11.69 3.76 -6.57
C TYR A 116 10.85 4.21 -7.77
N ARG A 117 11.34 5.17 -8.56
CA ARG A 117 10.64 5.66 -9.76
C ARG A 117 10.37 4.57 -10.77
N SER A 118 11.38 3.75 -11.07
CA SER A 118 11.23 2.67 -12.06
C SER A 118 10.17 1.67 -11.66
N PHE A 119 10.08 1.31 -10.37
CA PHE A 119 9.08 0.37 -9.88
C PHE A 119 7.68 1.00 -9.86
N VAL A 120 7.55 2.19 -9.25
CA VAL A 120 6.26 2.89 -9.11
C VAL A 120 5.66 3.22 -10.47
N ALA A 121 6.45 3.69 -11.45
CA ALA A 121 5.93 4.01 -12.78
C ALA A 121 5.35 2.77 -13.49
N SER A 122 6.03 1.62 -13.41
CA SER A 122 5.56 0.37 -13.99
C SER A 122 4.29 -0.16 -13.31
N ALA A 123 4.27 -0.17 -11.97
CA ALA A 123 3.09 -0.60 -11.22
C ALA A 123 1.90 0.35 -11.41
N ALA A 124 2.13 1.66 -11.46
CA ALA A 124 1.09 2.65 -11.73
C ALA A 124 0.52 2.48 -13.14
N GLN A 125 1.36 2.21 -14.13
CA GLN A 125 0.91 1.91 -15.48
C GLN A 125 0.01 0.66 -15.52
N GLN A 126 0.41 -0.42 -14.83
CA GLN A 126 -0.40 -1.63 -14.71
C GLN A 126 -1.76 -1.36 -14.08
N ALA A 127 -1.78 -0.62 -12.96
CA ALA A 127 -3.02 -0.23 -12.28
C ALA A 127 -3.94 0.56 -13.21
N ARG A 128 -3.43 1.60 -13.89
CA ARG A 128 -4.24 2.42 -14.81
C ARG A 128 -4.73 1.67 -16.04
N GLN A 129 -3.94 0.75 -16.58
CA GLN A 129 -4.37 -0.08 -17.71
C GLN A 129 -5.52 -1.01 -17.34
N ALA A 130 -5.53 -1.54 -16.11
CA ALA A 130 -6.56 -2.47 -15.65
C ALA A 130 -7.81 -1.77 -15.07
N GLY A 131 -7.62 -0.73 -14.27
CA GLY A 131 -8.69 0.04 -13.61
C GLY A 131 -9.16 1.28 -14.38
N GLY A 132 -8.53 1.65 -15.49
CA GLY A 132 -8.96 2.81 -16.29
C GLY A 132 -8.93 4.14 -15.53
N ALA A 133 -9.89 5.02 -15.81
CA ALA A 133 -9.90 6.40 -15.29
C ALA A 133 -10.45 6.55 -13.86
N HIS A 134 -11.07 5.52 -13.30
CA HIS A 134 -11.69 5.61 -11.98
C HIS A 134 -10.72 5.29 -10.84
N VAL A 135 -9.70 4.46 -11.10
CA VAL A 135 -8.71 4.09 -10.08
C VAL A 135 -7.76 5.25 -9.81
N ARG A 136 -7.56 5.57 -8.53
CA ARG A 136 -6.48 6.44 -8.07
C ARG A 136 -5.26 5.61 -7.70
N VAL A 137 -4.08 6.09 -8.05
CA VAL A 137 -2.83 5.40 -7.74
C VAL A 137 -2.05 6.23 -6.74
N LEU A 138 -1.73 5.65 -5.59
CA LEU A 138 -0.82 6.21 -4.60
C LEU A 138 0.53 5.47 -4.66
N ALA A 139 1.58 6.17 -4.26
CA ALA A 139 2.86 5.54 -3.95
C ALA A 139 3.14 5.57 -2.45
N GLY A 140 3.49 4.42 -1.89
CA GLY A 140 3.83 4.27 -0.49
C GLY A 140 5.20 4.84 -0.16
N LEU A 141 5.29 5.59 0.93
CA LEU A 141 6.50 6.10 1.57
C LEU A 141 6.47 5.74 3.06
N SER A 142 7.62 5.74 3.72
CA SER A 142 7.70 5.56 5.17
C SER A 142 8.70 6.50 5.80
N THR A 143 8.47 6.88 7.05
CA THR A 143 9.52 7.55 7.86
C THR A 143 10.49 6.55 8.50
N GLY A 144 10.26 5.24 8.35
CA GLY A 144 11.07 4.19 8.97
C GLY A 144 10.76 2.79 8.43
N PRO A 145 10.99 2.52 7.13
CA PRO A 145 10.58 1.28 6.47
C PRO A 145 11.28 0.07 7.08
N ALA A 146 10.52 -0.86 7.65
CA ALA A 146 11.04 -2.04 8.36
C ALA A 146 12.12 -1.69 9.41
N GLY A 147 12.00 -0.52 10.06
CA GLY A 147 12.96 -0.03 11.05
C GLY A 147 14.25 0.57 10.48
N LYS A 148 14.37 0.68 9.15
CA LYS A 148 15.52 1.35 8.51
C LYS A 148 15.43 2.86 8.67
N THR A 149 16.58 3.52 8.70
CA THR A 149 16.66 4.97 8.65
C THR A 149 16.53 5.47 7.21
N VAL A 150 15.69 6.50 7.04
CA VAL A 150 15.57 7.27 5.81
C VAL A 150 15.63 8.76 6.14
N THR A 151 16.06 9.56 5.17
CA THR A 151 16.21 11.01 5.32
C THR A 151 15.06 11.75 4.64
N SER A 152 14.82 13.00 5.05
CA SER A 152 13.82 13.85 4.39
C SER A 152 14.17 14.11 2.92
N ALA A 153 15.47 14.21 2.60
CA ALA A 153 15.95 14.36 1.23
C ALA A 153 15.59 13.14 0.37
N GLN A 154 15.87 11.92 0.84
CA GLN A 154 15.51 10.68 0.12
C GLN A 154 14.00 10.59 -0.16
N LEU A 155 13.17 10.88 0.85
CA LEU A 155 11.70 10.88 0.69
C LEU A 155 11.24 11.98 -0.28
N THR A 156 11.82 13.17 -0.22
CA THR A 156 11.51 14.29 -1.13
C THR A 156 11.94 13.97 -2.56
N ASP A 157 13.07 13.29 -2.74
CA ASP A 157 13.56 12.84 -4.05
C ASP A 157 12.66 11.77 -4.63
N ALA A 158 12.22 10.79 -3.83
CA ALA A 158 11.26 9.77 -4.24
C ALA A 158 9.92 10.39 -4.69
N VAL A 159 9.39 11.36 -3.92
CA VAL A 159 8.18 12.12 -4.29
C VAL A 159 8.40 12.87 -5.59
N THR A 160 9.48 13.64 -5.70
CA THR A 160 9.78 14.45 -6.89
C THR A 160 9.91 13.58 -8.14
N ALA A 161 10.54 12.41 -8.01
CA ALA A 161 10.76 11.48 -9.11
C ALA A 161 9.47 10.80 -9.61
N THR A 162 8.40 10.77 -8.80
CA THR A 162 7.18 9.99 -9.08
C THR A 162 5.89 10.79 -9.11
N ARG A 163 5.85 12.04 -8.63
CA ARG A 163 4.63 12.87 -8.57
C ARG A 163 3.91 13.07 -9.91
N SER A 164 4.58 12.83 -11.04
CA SER A 164 3.97 12.92 -12.38
C SER A 164 3.30 11.63 -12.85
N VAL A 165 3.47 10.51 -12.15
CA VAL A 165 2.92 9.20 -12.55
C VAL A 165 1.89 8.64 -11.56
N VAL A 166 1.78 9.22 -10.36
CA VAL A 166 0.79 8.86 -9.33
C VAL A 166 -0.14 10.03 -9.00
N ASP A 167 -1.30 9.72 -8.43
CA ASP A 167 -2.29 10.70 -7.97
C ASP A 167 -1.99 11.24 -6.56
N GLY A 168 -1.10 10.58 -5.81
CA GLY A 168 -0.74 10.98 -4.45
C GLY A 168 0.22 10.01 -3.77
N PHE A 169 0.38 10.17 -2.46
CA PHE A 169 1.31 9.38 -1.64
C PHE A 169 0.65 8.91 -0.35
N TRP A 170 0.95 7.68 0.05
CA TRP A 170 0.61 7.14 1.37
C TRP A 170 1.87 7.15 2.25
N MET A 171 1.89 8.00 3.28
CA MET A 171 3.06 8.15 4.17
C MET A 171 2.86 7.36 5.46
N ASN A 172 3.55 6.23 5.58
CA ASN A 172 3.62 5.46 6.81
C ASN A 172 4.51 6.18 7.84
N VAL A 173 4.02 6.29 9.07
CA VAL A 173 4.80 6.74 10.23
C VAL A 173 4.84 5.60 11.25
N PRO A 174 5.59 4.52 10.95
CA PRO A 174 5.49 3.29 11.73
C PRO A 174 6.12 3.46 13.11
N GLY A 175 5.52 2.80 14.10
CA GLY A 175 6.09 2.58 15.42
C GLY A 175 6.40 1.10 15.65
N GLN A 176 7.06 0.79 16.76
CA GLN A 176 7.25 -0.59 17.19
C GLN A 176 5.89 -1.27 17.42
N SER A 177 5.64 -2.37 16.73
CA SER A 177 4.41 -3.16 16.85
C SER A 177 4.68 -4.62 16.47
N ALA A 178 3.67 -5.48 16.57
CA ALA A 178 3.77 -6.85 16.07
C ALA A 178 3.91 -6.91 14.54
N GLU A 179 3.42 -5.88 13.83
CA GLU A 179 3.51 -5.72 12.37
C GLU A 179 4.90 -5.21 11.94
N CYS A 180 5.53 -4.35 12.75
CA CYS A 180 6.90 -3.92 12.55
C CYS A 180 7.75 -4.06 13.83
N PRO A 181 8.24 -5.27 14.14
CA PRO A 181 8.98 -5.51 15.38
C PRO A 181 10.35 -4.82 15.40
N THR A 182 10.92 -4.52 14.23
CA THR A 182 12.19 -3.79 14.07
C THR A 182 12.01 -2.28 14.03
N CYS A 183 10.77 -1.78 13.92
CA CYS A 183 10.51 -0.35 13.96
C CYS A 183 10.81 0.22 15.34
N THR A 184 11.22 1.49 15.35
CA THR A 184 11.52 2.23 16.58
C THR A 184 10.36 3.18 16.91
N GLN A 185 10.64 4.26 17.64
CA GLN A 185 9.63 5.29 17.92
C GLN A 185 9.12 5.92 16.61
N PRO A 186 7.80 6.17 16.46
CA PRO A 186 7.27 6.88 15.31
C PRO A 186 7.99 8.21 15.07
N LEU A 187 8.23 8.55 13.80
CA LEU A 187 8.95 9.77 13.39
C LEU A 187 8.05 10.78 12.65
N PRO A 188 6.94 11.26 13.23
CA PRO A 188 6.03 12.19 12.54
C PRO A 188 6.69 13.52 12.18
N GLY A 189 7.71 13.94 12.94
CA GLY A 189 8.51 15.13 12.62
C GLY A 189 9.25 15.02 11.28
N LEU A 190 9.64 13.81 10.88
CA LEU A 190 10.24 13.57 9.57
C LEU A 190 9.21 13.76 8.45
N ALA A 191 8.00 13.21 8.61
CA ALA A 191 6.90 13.43 7.65
C ALA A 191 6.56 14.92 7.51
N VAL A 192 6.49 15.67 8.61
CA VAL A 192 6.28 17.12 8.59
C VAL A 192 7.41 17.84 7.86
N THR A 193 8.66 17.42 8.06
CA THR A 193 9.82 18.00 7.36
C THR A 193 9.75 17.78 5.86
N VAL A 194 9.32 16.59 5.42
CA VAL A 194 9.09 16.29 4.00
C VAL A 194 7.99 17.20 3.43
N LEU A 195 6.86 17.35 4.12
CA LEU A 195 5.78 18.24 3.68
C LEU A 195 6.26 19.69 3.54
N ARG A 196 7.01 20.21 4.51
CA ARG A 196 7.58 21.57 4.42
C ARG A 196 8.51 21.72 3.22
N ALA A 197 9.36 20.73 2.97
CA ALA A 197 10.26 20.75 1.82
C ALA A 197 9.51 20.76 0.47
N LEU A 198 8.42 19.98 0.36
CA LEU A 198 7.62 19.86 -0.86
C LEU A 198 6.74 21.08 -1.15
N TYR A 199 6.22 21.73 -0.10
CA TYR A 199 5.26 22.82 -0.23
C TYR A 199 5.84 24.20 0.09
N HIS A 200 7.14 24.29 0.37
CA HIS A 200 7.83 25.52 0.75
C HIS A 200 7.15 26.24 1.93
N LEU A 201 6.73 25.46 2.94
CA LEU A 201 6.06 25.92 4.16
C LEU A 201 7.04 26.25 5.29
#